data_AF-A0AAV7HW32-F1
#
_entry.id   AF-A0AAV7HW32-F1
#
_cell.length_a   1.000
_cell.length_b   1.000
_cell.length_c   1.000
_cell.angle_alpha   90.00
_cell.angle_beta   90.00
_cell.angle_gamma   90.00
#
_symmetry.space_group_name_H-M   'P 1'
#
loop_
_entity.id
_entity.type
_entity.pdbx_description
1 polymer ?
#
loop_
_entity_poly.entity_id
_entity_poly.type
_entity_poly.pdbx_seq_one_letter_code
_entity_poly.pdbx_strand_id
1 'polypeptide(L)'
;MDDNFREEKNELHPKQMLEDNYKNIKTTPEENNNHEFHYKATLLRHTYNLNPETINKLQESFKTYLNIFLAYIRTDKPESADFFQRVTLGRFFKKLFMLITFIIHPINRDESLKQLNNMNDVTLCNTMLYEECREFFGLTKDPLLEPKKLEQEEWSLDEWGKNYWNFLHALSILVQYEYQKDSNNPAMDYLALVMVNFHIILPCNVCSVHYKERNPLVNITLPILHEILKSEKIDIDITEPLS
;
A
#
# COMPACT_ATOMS: atom_id res chain seq x y z
N MET A 1 -6.36 42.94 43.96
CA MET A 1 -5.24 41.99 44.15
C MET A 1 -5.82 40.62 43.91
N ASP A 2 -5.61 40.18 42.67
CA ASP A 2 -5.58 38.82 42.11
C ASP A 2 -6.75 37.86 42.36
N ASP A 3 -7.71 37.90 41.43
CA ASP A 3 -8.61 36.80 41.09
C ASP A 3 -7.85 35.75 40.24
N ASN A 4 -7.64 34.57 40.80
CA ASN A 4 -7.10 33.39 40.12
C ASN A 4 -8.20 32.72 39.28
N PHE A 5 -8.29 33.05 37.99
CA PHE A 5 -8.99 32.22 37.00
C PHE A 5 -8.06 31.07 36.57
N ARG A 6 -8.30 29.86 37.11
CA ARG A 6 -7.81 28.60 36.53
C ARG A 6 -8.86 28.09 35.54
N GLU A 7 -8.60 28.24 34.25
CA GLU A 7 -9.28 27.46 33.21
C GLU A 7 -8.76 26.02 33.25
N GLU A 8 -9.56 25.09 33.76
CA GLU A 8 -9.35 23.65 33.55
C GLU A 8 -9.72 23.31 32.10
N LYS A 9 -8.71 23.19 31.23
CA LYS A 9 -8.85 22.51 29.94
C LYS A 9 -9.06 21.02 30.20
N ASN A 10 -10.32 20.57 30.10
CA ASN A 10 -10.66 19.15 29.98
C ASN A 10 -10.22 18.65 28.59
N GLU A 11 -8.95 18.29 28.42
CA GLU A 11 -8.50 17.47 27.30
C GLU A 11 -8.94 16.03 27.55
N LEU A 12 -10.04 15.61 26.92
CA LEU A 12 -10.43 14.19 26.90
C LEU A 12 -9.35 13.39 26.16
N HIS A 13 -8.74 12.43 26.87
CA HIS A 13 -7.75 11.52 26.34
C HIS A 13 -8.37 10.65 25.22
N PRO A 14 -7.68 10.38 24.09
CA PRO A 14 -8.20 9.62 22.94
C PRO A 14 -8.76 8.22 23.28
N LYS A 15 -8.38 7.65 24.42
CA LYS A 15 -8.90 6.36 24.90
C LYS A 15 -10.35 6.43 25.39
N GLN A 16 -10.77 7.55 26.01
CA GLN A 16 -12.15 7.70 26.51
C GLN A 16 -13.15 7.89 25.36
N MET A 17 -12.77 8.58 24.28
CA MET A 17 -13.63 8.70 23.09
C MET A 17 -13.87 7.37 22.37
N LEU A 18 -12.91 6.43 22.44
CA LEU A 18 -13.09 5.08 21.91
C LEU A 18 -14.03 4.26 22.78
N GLU A 19 -13.89 4.31 24.10
CA GLU A 19 -14.75 3.54 25.02
C GLU A 19 -16.21 4.00 25.02
N ASP A 20 -16.47 5.30 24.89
CA ASP A 20 -17.83 5.84 24.86
C ASP A 20 -18.56 5.54 23.53
N ASN A 21 -17.82 5.39 22.43
CA ASN A 21 -18.38 4.93 21.15
C ASN A 21 -18.78 3.45 21.19
N TYR A 22 -18.09 2.61 21.97
CA TYR A 22 -18.45 1.20 22.13
C TYR A 22 -19.64 0.97 23.08
N LYS A 23 -19.86 1.85 24.07
CA LYS A 23 -20.94 1.70 25.06
C LYS A 23 -22.34 2.12 24.57
N ASN A 24 -22.44 2.92 23.50
CA ASN A 24 -23.72 3.41 22.99
C ASN A 24 -24.40 2.51 21.94
N ILE A 25 -23.85 1.34 21.64
CA ILE A 25 -24.54 0.33 20.83
C ILE A 25 -25.51 -0.43 21.73
N LYS A 26 -26.71 0.13 21.95
CA LYS A 26 -27.82 -0.61 22.55
C LYS A 26 -28.23 -1.74 21.59
N THR A 27 -27.89 -2.97 21.96
CA THR A 27 -28.48 -4.19 21.40
C THR A 27 -29.82 -4.46 22.09
N THR A 28 -30.92 -4.29 21.39
CA THR A 28 -32.15 -5.05 21.69
C THR A 28 -32.04 -6.41 20.98
N PRO A 29 -32.17 -7.53 21.70
CA PRO A 29 -32.12 -8.85 21.10
C PRO A 29 -33.51 -9.23 20.62
N GLU A 30 -33.75 -9.18 19.32
CA GLU A 30 -34.77 -10.01 18.71
C GLU A 30 -34.15 -10.81 17.56
N GLU A 31 -34.32 -12.10 17.71
CA GLU A 31 -33.81 -13.20 16.91
C GLU A 31 -34.22 -13.05 15.45
N ASN A 32 -33.25 -13.10 14.54
CA ASN A 32 -33.40 -13.88 13.33
C ASN A 32 -32.04 -14.25 12.75
N ASN A 33 -31.86 -15.55 12.62
CA ASN A 33 -30.72 -16.22 12.01
C ASN A 33 -30.46 -15.69 10.60
N ASN A 34 -29.42 -14.87 10.45
CA ASN A 34 -28.64 -14.81 9.22
C ASN A 34 -27.30 -14.14 9.53
N HIS A 35 -26.33 -14.92 9.99
CA HIS A 35 -24.91 -14.57 9.92
C HIS A 35 -24.40 -14.65 8.47
N GLU A 36 -25.15 -14.10 7.50
CA GLU A 36 -24.57 -13.72 6.21
C GLU A 36 -23.78 -12.43 6.46
N PHE A 37 -22.54 -12.63 6.91
CA PHE A 37 -21.54 -11.64 7.27
C PHE A 37 -21.69 -10.29 6.53
N HIS A 38 -21.68 -9.19 7.28
CA HIS A 38 -21.76 -7.78 6.89
C HIS A 38 -20.74 -7.27 5.83
N TYR A 39 -20.04 -8.16 5.12
CA TYR A 39 -19.03 -7.81 4.10
C TYR A 39 -19.66 -7.16 2.86
N LYS A 40 -20.78 -7.70 2.35
CA LYS A 40 -21.50 -7.13 1.19
C LYS A 40 -22.00 -5.72 1.46
N ALA A 41 -22.55 -5.46 2.65
CA ALA A 41 -23.05 -4.14 3.03
C ALA A 41 -21.93 -3.10 3.21
N THR A 42 -20.73 -3.54 3.62
CA THR A 42 -19.55 -2.67 3.75
C THR A 42 -18.94 -2.33 2.38
N LEU A 43 -18.85 -3.32 1.47
CA LEU A 43 -18.45 -3.10 0.08
C LEU A 43 -19.41 -2.16 -0.68
N LEU A 44 -20.71 -2.28 -0.43
CA LEU A 44 -21.75 -1.43 -1.05
C LEU A 44 -21.78 0.01 -0.50
N ARG A 45 -21.25 0.26 0.71
CA ARG A 45 -21.27 1.60 1.32
C ARG A 45 -20.23 2.56 0.75
N HIS A 46 -19.26 2.08 -0.03
CA HIS A 46 -18.19 2.90 -0.61
C HIS A 46 -17.96 2.64 -2.09
N THR A 47 -19.01 2.34 -2.86
CA THR A 47 -18.96 2.52 -4.31
C THR A 47 -18.91 4.00 -4.61
N TYR A 48 -17.69 4.54 -4.66
CA TYR A 48 -17.46 5.90 -5.13
C TYR A 48 -18.05 6.01 -6.53
N ASN A 49 -18.95 6.98 -6.72
CA ASN A 49 -19.46 7.32 -8.04
C ASN A 49 -18.43 8.23 -8.72
N LEU A 50 -17.35 7.63 -9.20
CA LEU A 50 -16.16 8.35 -9.66
C LEU A 50 -16.37 8.85 -11.10
N ASN A 51 -16.59 10.15 -11.25
CA ASN A 51 -16.63 10.79 -12.57
C ASN A 51 -15.28 10.58 -13.29
N PRO A 52 -15.26 10.14 -14.57
CA PRO A 52 -14.05 10.01 -15.37
C PRO A 52 -13.12 11.23 -15.34
N GLU A 53 -13.66 12.46 -15.31
CA GLU A 53 -12.82 13.67 -15.24
C GLU A 53 -12.05 13.76 -13.91
N THR A 54 -12.68 13.35 -12.81
CA THR A 54 -12.02 13.30 -11.48
C THR A 54 -10.94 12.22 -11.46
N ILE A 55 -11.21 11.08 -12.09
CA ILE A 55 -10.21 10.02 -12.23
C ILE A 55 -9.02 10.48 -13.04
N ASN A 56 -9.23 11.18 -14.16
CA ASN A 56 -8.11 11.69 -14.97
C ASN A 56 -7.23 12.64 -14.15
N LYS A 57 -7.84 13.57 -13.39
CA LYS A 57 -7.08 14.47 -12.49
C LYS A 57 -6.33 13.70 -11.39
N LEU A 58 -6.95 12.63 -10.87
CA LEU A 58 -6.32 11.77 -9.88
C LEU A 58 -5.15 10.96 -10.47
N GLN A 59 -5.28 10.47 -11.71
CA GLN A 59 -4.19 9.79 -12.43
C GLN A 59 -3.01 10.73 -12.66
N GLU A 60 -3.24 11.98 -13.05
CA GLU A 60 -2.16 12.97 -13.17
C GLU A 60 -1.49 13.25 -11.82
N SER A 61 -2.27 13.42 -10.75
CA SER A 61 -1.72 13.59 -9.40
C SER A 61 -0.94 12.34 -8.95
N PHE A 62 -1.43 11.15 -9.30
CA PHE A 62 -0.79 9.88 -9.01
C PHE A 62 0.57 9.76 -9.71
N LYS A 63 0.72 10.24 -10.95
CA LYS A 63 2.02 10.28 -11.63
C LYS A 63 3.03 11.14 -10.87
N THR A 64 2.62 12.26 -10.29
CA THR A 64 3.48 13.08 -9.42
C THR A 64 3.92 12.30 -8.19
N TYR A 65 2.98 11.66 -7.48
CA TYR A 65 3.31 10.84 -6.30
C TYR A 65 4.20 9.65 -6.65
N LEU A 66 3.95 9.00 -7.79
CA LEU A 66 4.77 7.91 -8.31
C LEU A 66 6.19 8.39 -8.63
N ASN A 67 6.35 9.55 -9.26
CA ASN A 67 7.67 10.12 -9.59
C ASN A 67 8.52 10.35 -8.32
N ILE A 68 7.89 10.85 -7.25
CA ILE A 68 8.52 11.05 -5.94
C ILE A 68 8.83 9.70 -5.27
N PHE A 69 7.86 8.79 -5.26
CA PHE A 69 7.98 7.46 -4.66
C PHE A 69 9.10 6.63 -5.29
N LEU A 70 9.25 6.67 -6.61
CA LEU A 70 10.36 6.02 -7.33
C LEU A 70 11.72 6.61 -6.93
N ALA A 71 11.79 7.92 -6.64
CA ALA A 71 13.02 8.57 -6.19
C ALA A 71 13.41 8.11 -4.77
N TYR A 72 12.43 7.90 -3.88
CA TYR A 72 12.66 7.31 -2.55
C TYR A 72 13.22 5.88 -2.69
N ILE A 73 12.55 5.02 -3.47
CA ILE A 73 13.02 3.65 -3.70
C ILE A 73 14.46 3.61 -4.24
N ARG A 74 14.81 4.52 -5.16
CA ARG A 74 16.17 4.58 -5.73
C ARG A 74 17.23 4.83 -4.66
N THR A 75 16.95 5.76 -3.76
CA THR A 75 17.95 6.32 -2.85
C THR A 75 18.09 5.48 -1.58
N ASP A 76 17.01 4.84 -1.14
CA ASP A 76 16.99 3.95 0.02
C ASP A 76 17.33 2.49 -0.34
N LYS A 77 17.57 2.18 -1.62
CA LYS A 77 17.85 0.80 -2.05
C LYS A 77 19.10 0.32 -1.33
N PRO A 78 18.98 -0.63 -0.38
CA PRO A 78 20.17 -1.18 0.24
C PRO A 78 20.90 -1.96 -0.85
N GLU A 79 22.21 -1.77 -0.97
CA GLU A 79 23.09 -2.72 -1.64
C GLU A 79 23.08 -4.02 -0.83
N SER A 80 21.95 -4.75 -0.86
CA SER A 80 21.80 -5.97 -0.09
C SER A 80 22.71 -7.05 -0.68
N ALA A 81 23.67 -7.49 0.14
CA ALA A 81 24.53 -8.62 -0.19
C ALA A 81 23.76 -9.95 -0.17
N ASP A 82 22.60 -10.00 0.53
CA ASP A 82 21.81 -11.22 0.69
C ASP A 82 20.97 -11.54 -0.56
N PHE A 83 20.98 -12.81 -0.96
CA PHE A 83 20.23 -13.28 -2.11
C PHE A 83 18.72 -13.29 -1.85
N PHE A 84 18.28 -13.73 -0.66
CA PHE A 84 16.86 -13.87 -0.35
C PHE A 84 16.16 -12.52 -0.25
N GLN A 85 16.79 -11.53 0.36
CA GLN A 85 16.30 -10.15 0.41
C GLN A 85 16.13 -9.56 -1.00
N ARG A 86 17.11 -9.75 -1.89
CA ARG A 86 17.00 -9.27 -3.29
C ARG A 86 15.86 -9.94 -4.05
N VAL A 87 15.68 -11.25 -3.89
CA VAL A 87 14.55 -11.97 -4.51
C VAL A 87 13.22 -11.44 -3.96
N THR A 88 13.11 -11.24 -2.65
CA THR A 88 11.88 -10.76 -2.00
C THR A 88 11.52 -9.36 -2.46
N LEU A 89 12.50 -8.45 -2.46
CA LEU A 89 12.34 -7.07 -2.93
C LEU A 89 12.01 -7.01 -4.43
N GLY A 90 12.66 -7.85 -5.24
CA GLY A 90 12.33 -8.03 -6.65
C GLY A 90 10.90 -8.50 -6.88
N ARG A 91 10.42 -9.50 -6.13
CA ARG A 91 9.01 -9.93 -6.24
C ARG A 91 8.05 -8.82 -5.86
N PHE A 92 8.34 -8.09 -4.79
CA PHE A 92 7.54 -6.95 -4.37
C PHE A 92 7.44 -5.90 -5.48
N PHE A 93 8.57 -5.45 -6.03
CA PHE A 93 8.57 -4.47 -7.13
C PHE A 93 7.83 -4.98 -8.36
N LYS A 94 7.95 -6.27 -8.69
CA LYS A 94 7.24 -6.85 -9.84
C LYS A 94 5.73 -6.67 -9.68
N LYS A 95 5.19 -7.04 -8.51
CA LYS A 95 3.76 -6.92 -8.23
C LYS A 95 3.31 -5.47 -8.18
N LEU A 96 4.12 -4.58 -7.61
CA LEU A 96 3.84 -3.15 -7.58
C LEU A 96 3.80 -2.52 -8.99
N PHE A 97 4.76 -2.86 -9.85
CA PHE A 97 4.83 -2.33 -11.21
C PHE A 97 3.74 -2.89 -12.11
N MET A 98 3.38 -4.17 -11.94
CA MET A 98 2.20 -4.73 -12.59
C MET A 98 0.92 -4.00 -12.17
N LEU A 99 0.73 -3.76 -10.86
CA LEU A 99 -0.41 -2.99 -10.35
C LEU A 99 -0.49 -1.60 -10.97
N ILE A 100 0.62 -0.84 -10.93
CA ILE A 100 0.69 0.51 -11.48
C ILE A 100 0.35 0.49 -12.98
N THR A 101 0.83 -0.50 -13.73
CA THR A 101 0.55 -0.67 -15.16
C THR A 101 -0.95 -0.79 -15.47
N PHE A 102 -1.73 -1.43 -14.60
CA PHE A 102 -3.19 -1.52 -14.74
C PHE A 102 -3.91 -0.20 -14.47
N ILE A 103 -3.28 0.73 -13.75
CA ILE A 103 -3.91 1.97 -13.28
C ILE A 103 -3.56 3.15 -14.17
N ILE A 104 -2.28 3.29 -14.53
CA ILE A 104 -1.79 4.44 -15.30
C ILE A 104 -1.88 4.24 -16.81
N HIS A 105 -2.20 3.01 -17.25
CA HIS A 105 -2.36 2.65 -18.66
C HIS A 105 -1.20 3.11 -19.54
N PRO A 106 0.02 2.56 -19.37
CA PRO A 106 1.16 2.97 -20.16
C PRO A 106 0.92 2.68 -21.66
N ILE A 107 1.65 3.42 -22.50
CA ILE A 107 1.44 3.50 -23.96
C ILE A 107 1.45 2.14 -24.66
N ASN A 108 2.16 1.15 -24.11
CA ASN A 108 2.14 -0.23 -24.58
C ASN A 108 1.99 -1.22 -23.42
N ARG A 109 0.83 -1.18 -22.74
CA ARG A 109 0.51 -1.98 -21.55
C ARG A 109 0.86 -3.47 -21.70
N ASP A 110 0.48 -4.10 -22.80
CA ASP A 110 0.64 -5.55 -22.95
C ASP A 110 2.11 -5.95 -23.10
N GLU A 111 2.89 -5.17 -23.84
CA GLU A 111 4.34 -5.35 -23.94
C GLU A 111 5.03 -5.06 -22.60
N SER A 112 4.62 -3.98 -21.90
CA SER A 112 5.11 -3.65 -20.56
C SER A 112 4.87 -4.78 -19.56
N LEU A 113 3.69 -5.38 -19.55
CA LEU A 113 3.36 -6.52 -18.69
C LEU A 113 4.18 -7.76 -19.07
N LYS A 114 4.38 -8.01 -20.37
CA LYS A 114 5.21 -9.12 -20.85
C LYS A 114 6.66 -8.96 -20.43
N GLN A 115 7.22 -7.76 -20.55
CA GLN A 115 8.59 -7.45 -20.12
C GLN A 115 8.76 -7.64 -18.60
N LEU A 116 7.85 -7.10 -17.79
CA LEU A 116 7.87 -7.28 -16.34
C LEU A 116 7.77 -8.76 -15.92
N ASN A 117 6.91 -9.53 -16.60
CA ASN A 117 6.76 -10.96 -16.31
C ASN A 117 8.01 -11.78 -16.67
N ASN A 118 8.70 -11.41 -17.74
CA ASN A 118 9.91 -12.11 -18.20
C ASN A 118 11.16 -11.72 -17.39
N MET A 119 11.16 -10.58 -16.70
CA MET A 119 12.28 -10.16 -15.89
C MET A 119 12.37 -11.02 -14.61
N ASN A 120 13.53 -11.60 -14.32
CA ASN A 120 13.71 -12.34 -13.06
C ASN A 120 13.80 -11.39 -11.86
N ASP A 121 13.53 -11.91 -10.66
CA ASP A 121 13.37 -11.09 -9.45
C ASP A 121 14.67 -10.35 -9.07
N VAL A 122 15.82 -11.00 -9.20
CA VAL A 122 17.14 -10.40 -8.88
C VAL A 122 17.46 -9.28 -9.85
N THR A 123 17.21 -9.50 -11.14
CA THR A 123 17.34 -8.49 -12.18
C THR A 123 16.41 -7.33 -11.87
N LEU A 124 15.13 -7.53 -11.57
CA LEU A 124 14.24 -6.42 -11.25
C LEU A 124 14.70 -5.61 -10.03
N CYS A 125 15.19 -6.30 -9.00
CA CYS A 125 15.77 -5.67 -7.81
C CYS A 125 17.01 -4.82 -8.14
N ASN A 126 17.84 -5.23 -9.08
CA ASN A 126 19.13 -4.56 -9.33
C ASN A 126 19.12 -3.62 -10.54
N THR A 127 18.32 -3.91 -11.56
CA THR A 127 18.42 -3.29 -12.89
C THR A 127 17.42 -2.20 -13.15
N MET A 128 16.24 -2.20 -12.51
CA MET A 128 15.31 -1.09 -12.73
C MET A 128 15.85 0.18 -12.07
N LEU A 129 16.52 0.99 -12.89
CA LEU A 129 16.97 2.32 -12.56
C LEU A 129 15.76 3.27 -12.52
N TYR A 130 15.91 4.36 -11.79
CA TYR A 130 14.86 5.37 -11.65
C TYR A 130 14.37 5.92 -12.99
N GLU A 131 15.29 6.24 -13.91
CA GLU A 131 14.92 6.77 -15.22
C GLU A 131 14.19 5.74 -16.09
N GLU A 132 14.60 4.48 -16.04
CA GLU A 132 13.91 3.40 -16.76
C GLU A 132 12.49 3.21 -16.23
N CYS A 133 12.31 3.29 -14.90
CA CYS A 133 10.96 3.26 -14.30
C CYS A 133 10.12 4.45 -14.78
N ARG A 134 10.71 5.66 -14.82
CA ARG A 134 10.00 6.86 -15.29
C ARG A 134 9.59 6.73 -16.74
N GLU A 135 10.48 6.26 -17.61
CA GLU A 135 10.17 6.02 -19.02
C GLU A 135 9.08 4.95 -19.17
N PHE A 136 9.23 3.83 -18.46
CA PHE A 136 8.28 2.71 -18.46
C PHE A 136 6.86 3.16 -18.10
N PHE A 137 6.73 4.04 -17.10
CA PHE A 137 5.46 4.60 -16.67
C PHE A 137 5.03 5.86 -17.45
N GLY A 138 5.76 6.24 -18.49
CA GLY A 138 5.44 7.41 -19.34
C GLY A 138 5.62 8.75 -18.64
N LEU A 139 6.32 8.80 -17.51
CA LEU A 139 6.55 10.02 -16.72
C LEU A 139 7.51 10.99 -17.42
N THR A 140 8.39 10.48 -18.31
CA THR A 140 9.35 11.30 -19.06
C THR A 140 8.71 12.15 -20.16
N LYS A 141 7.47 11.84 -20.55
CA LYS A 141 6.74 12.57 -21.60
C LYS A 141 5.99 13.79 -21.06
N ASP A 142 5.85 13.88 -19.74
CA ASP A 142 5.18 15.00 -19.09
C ASP A 142 6.22 16.08 -18.74
N PRO A 143 6.17 17.27 -19.36
CA PRO A 143 7.11 18.34 -19.09
C PRO A 143 7.00 18.91 -17.66
N LEU A 144 5.92 18.63 -16.93
CA LEU A 144 5.74 19.04 -15.54
C LEU A 144 6.37 18.06 -14.54
N LEU A 145 6.72 16.85 -14.98
CA LEU A 145 7.30 15.82 -14.13
C LEU A 145 8.80 15.74 -14.33
N GLU A 146 9.54 16.72 -13.80
CA GLU A 146 11.00 16.66 -13.79
C GLU A 146 11.51 15.47 -12.94
N PRO A 147 12.68 14.90 -13.29
CA PRO A 147 13.30 13.89 -12.45
C PRO A 147 13.53 14.43 -11.04
N LYS A 148 13.00 13.73 -10.03
CA LYS A 148 13.14 14.13 -8.64
C LYS A 148 14.47 13.62 -8.09
N LYS A 149 15.33 14.56 -7.71
CA LYS A 149 16.47 14.30 -6.82
C LYS A 149 16.04 14.69 -5.41
N LEU A 150 16.11 13.73 -4.48
CA LEU A 150 15.72 13.98 -3.09
C LEU A 150 16.90 14.55 -2.32
N GLU A 151 16.68 15.71 -1.70
CA GLU A 151 17.62 16.31 -0.74
C GLU A 151 17.41 15.72 0.67
N GLN A 152 18.37 15.91 1.57
CA GLN A 152 18.38 15.24 2.88
C GLN A 152 17.14 15.58 3.74
N GLU A 153 16.62 16.80 3.65
CA GLU A 153 15.44 17.27 4.40
C GLU A 153 14.14 16.60 3.92
N GLU A 154 14.11 16.18 2.65
CA GLU A 154 12.96 15.49 2.05
C GLU A 154 12.84 14.02 2.54
N TRP A 155 13.81 13.54 3.33
CA TRP A 155 13.74 12.26 4.05
C TRP A 155 13.12 12.37 5.44
N SER A 156 12.69 13.56 5.85
CA SER A 156 11.92 13.72 7.08
C SER A 156 10.56 13.02 6.96
N LEU A 157 10.10 12.41 8.06
CA LEU A 157 8.80 11.73 8.13
C LEU A 157 7.65 12.63 7.68
N ASP A 158 7.77 13.93 7.94
CA ASP A 158 6.78 14.95 7.59
C ASP A 158 6.63 15.17 6.08
N GLU A 159 7.69 14.89 5.30
CA GLU A 159 7.70 15.05 3.85
C GLU A 159 7.47 13.70 3.15
N TRP A 160 8.26 12.67 3.43
CA TRP A 160 8.11 11.39 2.74
C TRP A 160 6.82 10.65 3.15
N GLY A 161 6.42 10.77 4.43
CA GLY A 161 5.23 10.10 4.94
C GLY A 161 3.95 10.58 4.25
N LYS A 162 3.82 11.90 4.02
CA LYS A 162 2.68 12.48 3.30
C LYS A 162 2.63 11.97 1.85
N ASN A 163 3.76 11.97 1.16
CA ASN A 163 3.84 11.49 -0.23
C ASN A 163 3.47 10.01 -0.34
N TYR A 164 3.91 9.20 0.62
CA TYR A 164 3.58 7.78 0.70
C TYR A 164 2.08 7.52 0.92
N TRP A 165 1.46 8.27 1.85
CA TRP A 165 0.01 8.19 2.06
C TRP A 165 -0.77 8.66 0.85
N ASN A 166 -0.37 9.76 0.21
CA ASN A 166 -1.00 10.25 -1.01
C ASN A 166 -0.91 9.22 -2.15
N PHE A 167 0.26 8.59 -2.31
CA PHE A 167 0.47 7.49 -3.25
C PHE A 167 -0.51 6.34 -2.98
N LEU A 168 -0.57 5.85 -1.73
CA LEU A 168 -1.45 4.75 -1.35
C LEU A 168 -2.93 5.06 -1.52
N HIS A 169 -3.37 6.25 -1.12
CA HIS A 169 -4.76 6.65 -1.23
C HIS A 169 -5.18 6.78 -2.70
N ALA A 170 -4.38 7.49 -3.51
CA ALA A 170 -4.64 7.61 -4.94
C ALA A 170 -4.65 6.22 -5.61
N LEU A 171 -3.69 5.36 -5.28
CA LEU A 171 -3.65 3.97 -5.76
C LEU A 171 -4.94 3.24 -5.42
N SER A 172 -5.38 3.26 -4.17
CA SER A 172 -6.58 2.54 -3.72
C SER A 172 -7.86 2.98 -4.46
N ILE A 173 -8.03 4.29 -4.69
CA ILE A 173 -9.18 4.83 -5.43
C ILE A 173 -9.13 4.40 -6.89
N LEU A 174 -7.96 4.45 -7.51
CA LEU A 174 -7.80 4.08 -8.91
C LEU A 174 -8.00 2.57 -9.14
N VAL A 175 -7.51 1.71 -8.24
CA VAL A 175 -7.79 0.26 -8.32
C VAL A 175 -9.28 0.00 -8.15
N GLN A 176 -9.95 0.68 -7.21
CA GLN A 176 -11.40 0.56 -7.03
C GLN A 176 -12.16 0.95 -8.31
N TYR A 177 -11.74 2.02 -8.97
CA TYR A 177 -12.33 2.44 -10.25
C TYR A 177 -12.15 1.40 -11.35
N GLU A 178 -10.97 0.81 -11.48
CA GLU A 178 -10.72 -0.25 -12.46
C GLU A 178 -11.52 -1.52 -12.15
N TYR A 179 -11.65 -1.88 -10.87
CA TYR A 179 -12.47 -3.01 -10.43
C TYR A 179 -13.98 -2.80 -10.70
N GLN A 180 -14.47 -1.58 -10.59
CA GLN A 180 -15.86 -1.24 -10.91
C GLN A 180 -16.17 -1.37 -12.41
N LYS A 181 -15.18 -1.11 -13.28
CA LYS A 181 -15.34 -1.31 -14.73
C LYS A 181 -15.30 -2.78 -15.12
N ASP A 182 -14.40 -3.54 -14.51
CA ASP A 182 -14.22 -4.97 -14.76
C ASP A 182 -13.85 -5.67 -13.46
N SER A 183 -14.79 -6.45 -12.91
CA SER A 183 -14.58 -7.19 -11.67
C SER A 183 -13.55 -8.31 -11.79
N ASN A 184 -13.16 -8.68 -13.01
CA ASN A 184 -12.09 -9.64 -13.27
C ASN A 184 -10.73 -8.96 -13.45
N ASN A 185 -10.65 -7.63 -13.30
CA ASN A 185 -9.40 -6.91 -13.40
C ASN A 185 -8.45 -7.34 -12.26
N PRO A 186 -7.22 -7.80 -12.58
CA PRO A 186 -6.31 -8.36 -11.58
C PRO A 186 -5.68 -7.28 -10.67
N ALA A 187 -5.98 -6.00 -10.89
CA ALA A 187 -5.42 -4.91 -10.09
C ALA A 187 -5.72 -5.07 -8.58
N MET A 188 -6.89 -5.60 -8.19
CA MET A 188 -7.17 -5.86 -6.78
C MET A 188 -6.29 -6.95 -6.17
N ASP A 189 -6.00 -8.01 -6.92
CA ASP A 189 -5.12 -9.09 -6.45
C ASP A 189 -3.69 -8.57 -6.25
N TYR A 190 -3.20 -7.77 -7.21
CA TYR A 190 -1.89 -7.14 -7.07
C TYR A 190 -1.85 -6.14 -5.92
N LEU A 191 -2.93 -5.37 -5.69
CA LEU A 191 -3.04 -4.48 -4.54
C LEU A 191 -2.92 -5.26 -3.23
N ALA A 192 -3.64 -6.38 -3.07
CA ALA A 192 -3.55 -7.20 -1.87
C ALA A 192 -2.10 -7.68 -1.62
N LEU A 193 -1.42 -8.19 -2.65
CA LEU A 193 -0.03 -8.66 -2.56
C LEU A 193 0.95 -7.53 -2.16
N VAL A 194 0.77 -6.34 -2.76
CA VAL A 194 1.53 -5.14 -2.42
C VAL A 194 1.28 -4.75 -0.97
N MET A 195 0.02 -4.71 -0.52
CA MET A 195 -0.34 -4.28 0.83
C MET A 195 0.15 -5.25 1.90
N VAL A 196 0.19 -6.57 1.67
CA VAL A 196 0.81 -7.50 2.64
C VAL A 196 2.30 -7.20 2.85
N ASN A 197 2.99 -6.76 1.80
CA ASN A 197 4.46 -6.65 1.77
C ASN A 197 4.95 -5.19 1.77
N PHE A 198 4.07 -4.21 1.94
CA PHE A 198 4.41 -2.81 1.76
C PHE A 198 5.44 -2.28 2.76
N HIS A 199 5.55 -2.94 3.91
CA HIS A 199 6.54 -2.66 4.94
C HIS A 199 8.00 -2.80 4.49
N ILE A 200 8.26 -3.53 3.39
CA ILE A 200 9.61 -3.82 2.88
C ILE A 200 10.30 -2.54 2.40
N ILE A 201 9.54 -1.56 1.94
CA ILE A 201 10.04 -0.32 1.35
C ILE A 201 9.79 0.91 2.23
N LEU A 202 9.45 0.69 3.51
CA LEU A 202 9.29 1.78 4.46
C LEU A 202 10.67 2.22 4.97
N PRO A 203 11.11 3.48 4.74
CA PRO A 203 12.43 3.95 5.13
C PRO A 203 12.59 4.09 6.66
N CYS A 204 11.49 4.06 7.41
CA CYS A 204 11.51 4.08 8.86
C CYS A 204 11.23 2.67 9.42
N ASN A 205 12.21 2.11 10.14
CA ASN A 205 12.07 0.79 10.77
C ASN A 205 10.89 0.71 11.75
N VAL A 206 10.65 1.76 12.56
CA VAL A 206 9.50 1.82 13.47
C VAL A 206 8.19 1.78 12.68
N CYS A 207 8.11 2.49 11.55
CA CYS A 207 6.95 2.43 10.67
C CYS A 207 6.79 1.04 10.05
N SER A 208 7.88 0.38 9.64
CA SER A 208 7.86 -0.98 9.09
C SER A 208 7.31 -2.00 10.09
N VAL A 209 7.83 -1.99 11.32
CA VAL A 209 7.35 -2.85 12.42
C VAL A 209 5.89 -2.56 12.73
N HIS A 210 5.53 -1.29 12.93
CA HIS A 210 4.17 -0.90 13.22
C HIS A 210 3.18 -1.31 12.11
N TYR A 211 3.60 -1.19 10.85
CA TYR A 211 2.81 -1.64 9.71
C TYR A 211 2.56 -3.14 9.76
N LYS A 212 3.58 -3.97 10.02
CA LYS A 212 3.41 -5.43 10.14
C LYS A 212 2.43 -5.80 11.24
N GLU A 213 2.57 -5.20 12.42
CA GLU A 213 1.74 -5.50 13.59
C GLU A 213 0.27 -5.09 13.39
N ARG A 214 0.04 -3.97 12.70
CA ARG A 214 -1.31 -3.39 12.53
C ARG A 214 -2.00 -3.80 11.24
N ASN A 215 -1.27 -4.33 10.26
CA ASN A 215 -1.87 -4.72 8.99
C ASN A 215 -2.65 -6.03 9.17
N PRO A 216 -3.99 -6.00 9.07
CA PRO A 216 -4.81 -7.19 9.25
C PRO A 216 -4.51 -8.25 8.19
N LEU A 217 -4.10 -7.86 6.98
CA LEU A 217 -3.74 -8.80 5.93
C LEU A 217 -2.50 -9.61 6.31
N VAL A 218 -1.48 -8.99 6.91
CA VAL A 218 -0.31 -9.72 7.41
C VAL A 218 -0.71 -10.71 8.50
N ASN A 219 -1.54 -10.25 9.44
CA ASN A 219 -1.98 -11.05 10.58
C ASN A 219 -2.96 -12.18 10.21
N ILE A 220 -3.69 -12.07 9.09
CA ILE A 220 -4.60 -13.10 8.58
C ILE A 220 -3.89 -14.07 7.64
N THR A 221 -2.97 -13.57 6.80
CA THR A 221 -2.30 -14.37 5.76
C THR A 221 -1.30 -15.37 6.37
N LEU A 222 -0.61 -15.01 7.45
CA LEU A 222 0.34 -15.89 8.15
C LEU A 222 -0.33 -17.16 8.73
N PRO A 223 -1.43 -17.05 9.50
CA PRO A 223 -2.17 -18.23 9.97
C PRO A 223 -2.72 -19.09 8.84
N ILE A 224 -3.25 -18.49 7.76
CA ILE A 224 -3.81 -19.26 6.63
C ILE A 224 -2.70 -20.02 5.89
N LEU A 225 -1.55 -19.39 5.63
CA LEU A 225 -0.38 -20.07 5.05
C LEU A 225 0.09 -21.22 5.93
N HIS A 226 0.14 -21.02 7.25
CA HIS A 226 0.55 -22.05 8.19
C HIS A 226 -0.42 -23.25 8.20
N GLU A 227 -1.73 -23.01 8.16
CA GLU A 227 -2.74 -24.08 8.06
C GLU A 227 -2.71 -24.79 6.70
N ILE A 228 -2.47 -24.07 5.59
CA ILE A 228 -2.29 -24.68 4.26
C ILE A 228 -1.04 -25.56 4.23
N LEU A 229 0.10 -25.07 4.73
CA LEU A 229 1.36 -25.83 4.77
C LEU A 229 1.25 -27.08 5.65
N LYS A 230 0.54 -26.98 6.80
CA LYS A 230 0.18 -28.15 7.62
C LYS A 230 -0.71 -29.14 6.88
N SER A 231 -1.69 -28.65 6.11
CA SER A 231 -2.60 -29.50 5.34
C SER A 231 -1.92 -30.23 4.18
N GLU A 232 -0.85 -29.64 3.62
CA GLU A 232 -0.04 -30.21 2.54
C GLU A 232 1.14 -31.08 3.04
N LYS A 233 1.27 -31.30 4.35
CA LYS A 233 2.38 -32.02 5.00
C LYS A 233 3.77 -31.48 4.63
N ILE A 234 3.88 -30.17 4.43
CA ILE A 234 5.17 -29.53 4.26
C ILE A 234 5.61 -29.07 5.66
N ASP A 235 6.46 -29.89 6.31
CA ASP A 235 7.09 -29.52 7.57
C ASP A 235 8.12 -28.41 7.31
N ILE A 236 7.77 -27.18 7.69
CA ILE A 236 8.74 -26.10 7.83
C ILE A 236 8.95 -25.89 9.32
N ASP A 237 10.17 -26.15 9.79
CA ASP A 237 10.58 -25.90 11.17
C ASP A 237 10.71 -24.39 11.38
N ILE A 238 9.69 -23.77 11.99
CA ILE A 238 9.63 -22.33 12.27
C ILE A 238 10.15 -22.03 13.69
N THR A 239 11.14 -22.78 14.18
CA THR A 239 11.72 -22.55 15.51
C THR A 239 12.97 -21.67 15.55
N GLU A 240 13.50 -21.22 14.41
CA GLU A 240 14.59 -20.22 14.42
C GLU A 240 14.08 -18.81 14.14
N PRO A 241 14.18 -17.87 15.12
CA PRO A 241 13.96 -16.47 14.84
C PRO A 241 15.04 -16.00 13.87
N LEU A 242 14.63 -15.34 12.78
CA LEU A 242 15.54 -14.62 11.90
C LEU A 242 16.20 -13.48 12.71
N SER A 243 17.40 -13.76 13.22
CA SER A 243 18.34 -12.80 13.82
C SER A 243 19.20 -12.14 12.76
#